data_AF-A0A9D1P4H2-F1
#
_entry.id   AF-A0A9D1P4H2-F1
#
_cell.length_a   1.000
_cell.length_b   1.000
_cell.length_c   1.000
_cell.angle_alpha   90.00
_cell.angle_beta   90.00
_cell.angle_gamma   90.00
#
_symmetry.space_group_name_H-M   'P 1'
#
loop_
_entity.id
_entity.type
_entity.pdbx_description
1 polymer ?
#
loop_
_entity_poly.entity_id
_entity_poly.type
_entity_poly.pdbx_seq_one_letter_code
_entity_poly.pdbx_strand_id
1 'polypeptide(L)'
;MHYDRISSLRQEQCEDYAREIRDGLSSLLENDSLLSFWKKNYTVFFLPEVKIYSSRLSEIVAEISPFYRSYRNHINTSCQILYRWYISPEAAPLRQRLSGILGDCFDPELYCHGLFEALYSAGELMDRFS
;
A
#
# COMPACT_ATOMS: atom_id res chain seq x y z
N MET A 1 -1.28 -12.42 -10.09
CA MET A 1 -2.30 -12.74 -9.07
C MET A 1 -2.81 -11.48 -8.36
N HIS A 2 -1.96 -10.71 -7.67
CA HIS A 2 -2.38 -9.45 -7.02
C HIS A 2 -2.61 -8.27 -7.97
N TYR A 3 -1.67 -8.00 -8.86
CA TYR A 3 -1.80 -6.93 -9.87
C TYR A 3 -3.00 -7.15 -10.81
N ASP A 4 -3.28 -8.41 -11.17
CA ASP A 4 -4.42 -8.77 -12.01
C ASP A 4 -5.74 -8.45 -11.30
N ARG A 5 -5.86 -8.85 -10.03
CA ARG A 5 -7.01 -8.53 -9.18
C ARG A 5 -7.27 -7.03 -9.17
N ILE A 6 -6.26 -6.24 -8.87
CA ILE A 6 -6.40 -4.78 -8.76
C ILE A 6 -6.71 -4.13 -10.10
N SER A 7 -6.05 -4.58 -11.18
CA SER A 7 -6.31 -4.08 -12.54
C SER A 7 -7.76 -4.30 -12.99
N SER A 8 -8.42 -5.33 -12.45
CA SER A 8 -9.78 -5.74 -12.80
C SER A 8 -10.87 -5.13 -11.90
N LEU A 9 -10.50 -4.37 -10.86
CA LEU A 9 -11.47 -3.74 -9.97
C LEU A 9 -12.38 -2.79 -10.76
N ARG A 10 -13.66 -2.77 -10.40
CA ARG A 10 -14.57 -1.67 -10.76
C ARG A 10 -14.43 -0.55 -9.73
N GLN A 11 -14.84 0.65 -10.09
CA GLN A 11 -14.71 1.82 -9.21
C GLN A 11 -15.38 1.63 -7.84
N GLU A 12 -16.55 1.00 -7.80
CA GLU A 12 -17.26 0.62 -6.57
C GLU A 12 -16.45 -0.37 -5.69
N GLN A 13 -15.62 -1.21 -6.31
CA GLN A 13 -14.79 -2.20 -5.62
C GLN A 13 -13.49 -1.61 -5.07
N CYS A 14 -13.12 -0.39 -5.48
CA CYS A 14 -11.97 0.31 -4.90
C CYS A 14 -12.20 0.67 -3.42
N GLU A 15 -13.44 0.96 -3.03
CA GLU A 15 -13.83 1.21 -1.63
C GLU A 15 -13.77 -0.08 -0.80
N ASP A 16 -14.24 -1.19 -1.36
CA ASP A 16 -14.14 -2.51 -0.72
C ASP A 16 -12.68 -2.89 -0.48
N TYR A 17 -11.83 -2.68 -1.49
CA TYR A 17 -10.41 -2.97 -1.39
C TYR A 17 -9.70 -2.07 -0.37
N ALA A 18 -10.06 -0.78 -0.29
CA ALA A 18 -9.54 0.12 0.73
C ALA A 18 -9.93 -0.34 2.15
N ARG A 19 -11.18 -0.81 2.34
CA ARG A 19 -11.66 -1.37 3.61
C ARG A 19 -10.94 -2.66 3.98
N GLU A 20 -10.68 -3.54 3.02
CA GLU A 20 -9.91 -4.76 3.24
C GLU A 20 -8.49 -4.46 3.74
N ILE A 21 -7.79 -3.52 3.10
CA ILE A 21 -6.48 -3.07 3.56
C ILE A 21 -6.60 -2.53 4.99
N ARG A 22 -7.53 -1.59 5.22
CA ARG A 22 -7.78 -0.98 6.53
C ARG A 22 -7.94 -2.03 7.63
N ASP A 23 -8.83 -2.99 7.41
CA ASP A 23 -9.20 -3.99 8.41
C ASP A 23 -8.04 -4.97 8.64
N GLY A 24 -7.22 -5.21 7.62
CA GLY A 24 -6.00 -6.02 7.73
C GLY A 24 -4.80 -5.34 8.39
N LEU A 25 -4.73 -4.00 8.44
CA LEU A 25 -3.57 -3.31 9.02
C LEU A 25 -3.30 -3.73 10.47
N SER A 26 -4.35 -3.97 11.26
CA SER A 26 -4.17 -4.37 12.67
C SER A 26 -3.56 -5.76 12.81
N SER A 27 -3.95 -6.73 11.97
CA SER A 27 -3.40 -8.08 12.02
C SER A 27 -1.96 -8.15 11.50
N LEU A 28 -1.60 -7.32 10.52
CA LEU A 28 -0.22 -7.22 10.03
C LEU A 28 0.74 -6.74 11.12
N LEU A 29 0.26 -5.85 12.02
CA LEU A 29 1.04 -5.37 13.17
C LEU A 29 1.28 -6.42 14.26
N GLU A 30 0.63 -7.58 14.18
CA GLU A 30 0.82 -8.70 15.10
C GLU A 30 1.76 -9.76 14.51
N ASN A 31 2.21 -9.59 13.26
CA ASN A 31 3.09 -10.54 12.58
C ASN A 31 4.56 -10.08 12.62
N ASP A 32 5.30 -10.55 13.62
CA ASP A 32 6.70 -10.19 13.82
C ASP A 32 7.62 -10.53 12.64
N SER A 33 7.34 -11.63 11.93
CA SER A 33 8.14 -12.05 10.76
C SER A 33 7.96 -11.06 9.62
N LEU A 34 6.70 -10.68 9.35
CA LEU A 34 6.37 -9.68 8.34
C LEU A 34 6.96 -8.32 8.70
N LEU A 35 6.83 -7.88 9.96
CA LEU A 35 7.36 -6.59 10.41
C LEU A 35 8.88 -6.54 10.29
N SER A 36 9.56 -7.64 10.61
CA SER A 36 11.02 -7.77 10.44
C SER A 36 11.42 -7.72 8.97
N PHE A 37 10.68 -8.43 8.10
CA PHE A 37 10.89 -8.41 6.65
C PHE A 37 10.66 -7.01 6.07
N TRP A 38 9.57 -6.35 6.45
CA TRP A 38 9.23 -5.00 6.03
C TRP A 38 10.36 -4.02 6.39
N LYS A 39 10.73 -3.94 7.67
CA LYS A 39 11.76 -3.01 8.15
C LYS A 39 13.11 -3.25 7.49
N LYS A 40 13.51 -4.52 7.36
CA LYS A 40 14.80 -4.89 6.74
C LYS A 40 14.88 -4.43 5.28
N ASN A 41 13.78 -4.49 4.55
CA ASN A 41 13.74 -4.20 3.12
C ASN A 41 13.16 -2.82 2.79
N TYR A 42 12.73 -2.05 3.79
CA TYR A 42 12.01 -0.80 3.57
C TYR A 42 12.79 0.20 2.69
N THR A 43 14.01 0.55 3.09
CA THR A 43 14.80 1.58 2.41
C THR A 43 15.37 1.12 1.07
N VAL A 44 15.60 -0.19 0.90
CA VAL A 44 16.26 -0.77 -0.27
C VAL A 44 15.29 -1.29 -1.32
N PHE A 45 14.05 -1.57 -0.95
CA PHE A 45 13.06 -2.19 -1.84
C PHE A 45 11.72 -1.44 -1.83
N PHE A 46 10.99 -1.46 -0.71
CA PHE A 46 9.61 -0.94 -0.66
C PHE A 46 9.52 0.56 -0.93
N LEU A 47 10.38 1.35 -0.30
CA LEU A 47 10.37 2.81 -0.47
C LEU A 47 10.75 3.22 -1.90
N PRO A 48 11.84 2.70 -2.52
CA PRO A 48 12.11 2.93 -3.93
C PRO A 48 10.97 2.52 -4.85
N GLU A 49 10.33 1.37 -4.60
CA GLU A 49 9.23 0.87 -5.42
C GLU A 49 8.03 1.84 -5.38
N VAL A 50 7.58 2.24 -4.19
CA VAL A 50 6.47 3.20 -4.06
C VAL A 50 6.80 4.54 -4.71
N LYS A 51 8.05 5.00 -4.61
CA LYS A 51 8.52 6.22 -5.29
C LYS A 51 8.46 6.11 -6.81
N ILE A 52 8.79 4.94 -7.37
CA ILE A 52 8.69 4.71 -8.82
C ILE A 52 7.22 4.74 -9.25
N TYR A 53 6.33 4.08 -8.51
CA TYR A 53 4.90 4.07 -8.82
C TYR A 53 4.24 5.44 -8.70
N SER A 54 4.71 6.31 -7.80
CA SER A 54 4.24 7.69 -7.66
C SER A 54 4.92 8.68 -8.61
N SER A 55 6.00 8.30 -9.28
CA SER A 55 6.75 9.17 -10.18
C SER A 55 6.03 9.42 -11.53
N ARG A 56 6.51 10.44 -12.27
CA ARG A 56 6.08 10.70 -13.65
C ARG A 56 6.33 9.53 -14.60
N LEU A 57 7.31 8.66 -14.32
CA LEU A 57 7.55 7.46 -15.11
C LEU A 57 6.32 6.53 -15.11
N SER A 58 5.68 6.37 -13.96
CA SER A 58 4.45 5.59 -13.81
C SER A 58 3.33 6.13 -14.73
N GLU A 59 3.24 7.45 -14.90
CA GLU A 59 2.24 8.05 -15.79
C GLU A 59 2.53 7.74 -17.26
N ILE A 60 3.80 7.79 -17.67
CA ILE A 60 4.22 7.41 -19.03
C ILE A 60 3.91 5.93 -19.30
N VAL A 61 4.18 5.04 -18.34
CA VAL A 61 3.85 3.61 -18.49
C VAL A 61 2.34 3.39 -18.61
N ALA A 62 1.52 4.15 -17.88
CA ALA A 62 0.07 4.11 -18.00
C ALA A 62 -0.44 4.64 -19.36
N GLU A 63 0.30 5.53 -20.01
CA GLU A 63 -0.05 6.01 -21.35
C GLU A 63 0.03 4.87 -22.38
N ILE A 64 1.02 3.98 -22.27
CA ILE A 64 1.30 2.91 -23.24
C ILE A 64 0.69 1.55 -22.89
N SER A 65 0.33 1.30 -21.63
CA SER A 65 -0.21 0.02 -21.17
C SER A 65 -1.62 0.18 -20.56
N PRO A 66 -2.69 -0.26 -21.25
CA PRO A 66 -4.06 -0.20 -20.72
C PRO A 66 -4.22 -0.98 -19.41
N PHE A 67 -3.58 -2.14 -19.30
CA PHE A 67 -3.57 -2.95 -18.07
C PHE A 67 -3.00 -2.16 -16.90
N TYR A 68 -1.82 -1.56 -17.09
CA TYR A 68 -1.14 -0.80 -16.05
C TYR A 68 -1.91 0.47 -15.70
N ARG A 69 -2.54 1.12 -16.68
CA ARG A 69 -3.41 2.28 -16.45
C ARG A 69 -4.55 1.93 -15.49
N SER A 70 -5.26 0.83 -15.73
CA SER A 70 -6.34 0.38 -14.85
C SER A 70 -5.82 0.08 -13.45
N TYR A 71 -4.74 -0.71 -13.35
CA TYR A 71 -4.08 -1.00 -12.07
C TYR A 71 -3.74 0.28 -11.29
N ARG A 72 -3.03 1.22 -11.93
CA ARG A 72 -2.60 2.48 -11.31
C ARG A 72 -3.79 3.30 -10.83
N ASN A 73 -4.83 3.42 -11.66
CA ASN A 73 -6.02 4.19 -11.30
C ASN A 73 -6.73 3.58 -10.08
N HIS A 74 -6.87 2.25 -10.04
CA HIS A 74 -7.55 1.58 -8.94
C HIS A 74 -6.74 1.64 -7.63
N ILE A 75 -5.42 1.38 -7.68
CA ILE A 75 -4.54 1.57 -6.51
C ILE A 75 -4.63 3.00 -5.99
N ASN A 76 -4.44 4.00 -6.86
CA ASN A 76 -4.46 5.39 -6.42
C ASN A 76 -5.81 5.74 -5.79
N THR A 77 -6.91 5.25 -6.35
CA THR A 77 -8.26 5.47 -5.82
C THR A 77 -8.42 4.84 -4.44
N SER A 78 -8.13 3.54 -4.30
CA SER A 78 -8.24 2.82 -3.02
C SER A 78 -7.33 3.41 -1.95
N CYS A 79 -6.09 3.71 -2.29
CA CYS A 79 -5.13 4.28 -1.36
C CYS A 79 -5.50 5.72 -0.95
N GLN A 80 -6.07 6.54 -1.85
CA GLN A 80 -6.61 7.86 -1.49
C GLN A 80 -7.80 7.76 -0.52
N ILE A 81 -8.72 6.82 -0.75
CA ILE A 81 -9.84 6.56 0.16
C ILE A 81 -9.30 6.17 1.54
N LEU A 82 -8.38 5.23 1.57
CA LEU A 82 -7.75 4.76 2.80
C LEU A 82 -7.01 5.88 3.52
N TYR A 83 -6.28 6.73 2.79
CA TYR A 83 -5.56 7.85 3.40
C TYR A 83 -6.50 8.89 4.02
N ARG A 84 -7.63 9.20 3.38
CA ARG A 84 -8.65 10.09 3.96
C ARG A 84 -9.19 9.56 5.29
N TRP A 85 -9.44 8.26 5.36
CA TRP A 85 -9.77 7.61 6.64
C TRP A 85 -8.58 7.67 7.60
N TYR A 86 -7.36 7.39 7.13
CA TYR A 86 -6.16 7.36 7.94
C TYR A 86 -5.91 8.69 8.63
N ILE A 87 -6.19 9.85 8.02
CA ILE A 87 -6.01 11.16 8.68
C ILE A 87 -7.19 11.58 9.57
N SER A 88 -8.30 10.83 9.57
CA SER A 88 -9.47 11.15 10.39
C SER A 88 -9.22 10.92 11.89
N PRO A 89 -9.97 11.54 12.81
CA PRO A 89 -9.83 11.27 14.25
C PRO A 89 -10.02 9.79 14.63
N GLU A 90 -10.89 9.07 13.90
CA GLU A 90 -11.20 7.65 14.12
C GLU A 90 -9.95 6.76 14.02
N ALA A 91 -9.08 7.03 13.04
CA ALA A 91 -7.88 6.23 12.83
C ALA A 91 -6.73 6.55 13.80
N ALA A 92 -6.88 7.52 14.72
CA ALA A 92 -5.79 7.99 15.58
C ALA A 92 -5.10 6.88 16.39
N PRO A 93 -5.83 5.92 17.01
CA PRO A 93 -5.19 4.82 17.73
C PRO A 93 -4.35 3.94 16.81
N LEU A 94 -4.84 3.61 15.60
CA LEU A 94 -4.09 2.81 14.65
C LEU A 94 -2.87 3.58 14.12
N ARG A 95 -3.01 4.88 13.81
CA ARG A 95 -1.88 5.73 13.42
C ARG A 95 -0.76 5.70 14.45
N GLN A 96 -1.11 5.86 15.72
CA GLN A 96 -0.13 5.84 16.81
C GLN A 96 0.56 4.48 16.91
N ARG A 97 -0.19 3.38 16.75
CA ARG A 97 0.38 2.02 16.71
C ARG A 97 1.32 1.83 15.53
N LEU A 98 0.91 2.21 14.32
CA LEU A 98 1.72 2.12 13.11
C LEU A 98 3.03 2.91 13.27
N SER A 99 2.94 4.16 13.73
CA SER A 99 4.12 5.00 13.99
C SER A 99 5.02 4.41 15.07
N GLY A 100 4.45 3.92 16.18
CA GLY A 100 5.23 3.31 17.26
C GLY A 100 5.94 2.02 16.87
N ILE A 101 5.32 1.19 16.02
CA ILE A 101 5.88 -0.10 15.59
C ILE A 101 6.83 0.09 14.41
N LEU A 102 6.42 0.81 13.37
CA LEU A 102 7.17 0.92 12.11
C LEU A 102 8.18 2.07 12.12
N GLY A 103 7.97 3.10 12.93
CA GLY A 103 8.82 4.29 12.97
C GLY A 103 9.01 4.89 11.58
N ASP A 104 10.25 5.25 11.25
CA ASP A 104 10.62 5.82 9.94
C ASP A 104 10.44 4.85 8.76
N CYS A 105 10.11 3.57 9.02
CA CYS A 105 9.79 2.60 7.98
C CYS A 105 8.33 2.70 7.51
N PHE A 106 7.60 3.77 7.85
CA PHE A 106 6.23 3.98 7.36
C PHE A 106 5.84 5.46 7.40
N ASP A 107 5.91 6.12 6.24
CA ASP A 107 5.46 7.51 6.07
C ASP A 107 4.43 7.64 4.93
N PRO A 108 3.13 7.44 5.22
CA PRO A 108 2.09 7.48 4.21
C PRO A 108 1.78 8.90 3.69
N GLU A 109 2.27 9.96 4.34
CA GLU A 109 2.04 11.35 3.92
C GLU A 109 2.96 11.72 2.75
N LEU A 110 4.22 11.28 2.78
CA LEU A 110 5.21 11.62 1.76
C LEU A 110 5.07 10.87 0.43
N TYR A 111 4.42 9.70 0.41
CA TYR A 111 4.54 8.77 -0.74
C TYR A 111 3.21 8.34 -1.37
N CYS A 112 2.29 9.29 -1.55
CA CYS A 112 1.11 9.16 -2.42
C CYS A 112 0.25 7.91 -2.15
N HIS A 113 0.20 7.48 -0.88
CA HIS A 113 -0.73 6.47 -0.36
C HIS A 113 -0.49 5.01 -0.80
N GLY A 114 0.39 4.74 -1.78
CA GLY A 114 0.75 3.38 -2.21
C GLY A 114 1.44 2.55 -1.12
N LEU A 115 1.98 3.21 -0.07
CA LEU A 115 2.60 2.54 1.07
C LEU A 115 1.66 1.62 1.85
N PHE A 116 0.37 1.94 1.95
CA PHE A 116 -0.58 1.07 2.63
C PHE A 116 -0.75 -0.25 1.90
N GLU A 117 -0.83 -0.18 0.57
CA GLU A 117 -0.98 -1.38 -0.24
C GLU A 117 0.32 -2.20 -0.23
N ALA A 118 1.48 -1.55 -0.39
CA ALA A 118 2.77 -2.22 -0.29
C ALA A 118 2.95 -2.95 1.05
N LEU A 119 2.55 -2.32 2.17
CA LEU A 119 2.61 -2.96 3.49
C LEU A 119 1.64 -4.14 3.59
N TYR A 120 0.45 -4.00 3.00
CA TYR A 120 -0.57 -5.04 3.01
C TYR A 120 -0.17 -6.26 2.17
N SER A 121 0.42 -6.05 0.99
CA SER A 121 0.87 -7.11 0.09
C SER A 121 2.28 -7.64 0.41
N ALA A 122 3.00 -7.04 1.36
CA ALA A 122 4.34 -7.48 1.75
C ALA A 122 4.39 -8.94 2.24
N GLY A 123 3.29 -9.48 2.77
CA GLY A 123 3.19 -10.89 3.14
C GLY A 123 3.33 -11.83 1.94
N GLU A 124 2.65 -11.51 0.83
CA GLU A 124 2.77 -12.29 -0.41
C GLU A 124 4.20 -12.23 -0.98
N LEU A 125 4.89 -11.10 -0.81
CA LEU A 125 6.27 -10.95 -1.25
C LEU A 125 7.23 -11.72 -0.34
N MET A 126 7.01 -11.71 0.97
CA MET A 126 7.81 -12.49 1.92
C MET A 126 7.79 -13.97 1.55
N ASP A 127 6.62 -14.54 1.29
CA ASP A 127 6.45 -15.96 0.91
C ASP A 127 7.17 -16.34 -0.40
N ARG A 128 7.38 -15.36 -1.29
CA ARG A 128 8.09 -15.57 -2.56
C ARG A 128 9.62 -15.51 -2.43
N PHE A 129 10.14 -14.95 -1.34
CA PHE A 129 11.57 -14.75 -1.10
C PHE A 129 12.13 -15.53 0.11
N SER A 130 11.27 -16.22 0.85
CA SER A 130 11.61 -17.25 1.85
C SER A 130 11.78 -18.63 1.23
#